data_AF-A0AA35E442-F1
#
_entry.id   AF-A0AA35E442-F1
#
_cell.length_a   1.000
_cell.length_b   1.000
_cell.length_c   1.000
_cell.angle_alpha   90.00
_cell.angle_beta   90.00
_cell.angle_gamma   90.00
#
_symmetry.space_group_name_H-M   'P 1'
#
loop_
_entity.id
_entity.type
_entity.pdbx_description
1 polymer ?
#
loop_
_entity_poly.entity_id
_entity_poly.type
_entity_poly.pdbx_seq_one_letter_code
_entity_poly.pdbx_strand_id
1 'polypeptide(L)'
;MEFDANRFASAAFKRREEDVPVKDLRDWFKGTKKDEVPVWRVRGLTGEELARVNEAQARNRNKNAVIDALSSDKQEKMTDAIRELIGTGSSVPDDLARRIEMLTIASVAPECSHQVAVKLAEAFPVEFYELTNKITTLTGLGSEAGKPKRSSGSLASSSPSSSAT
;
A
#
# COMPACT_ATOMS: atom_id res chain seq x y z
N MET A 1 -8.50 24.83 23.03
CA MET A 1 -7.40 23.87 22.77
C MET A 1 -6.63 24.40 21.56
N GLU A 2 -5.30 24.39 21.60
CA GLU A 2 -4.44 24.91 20.52
C GLU A 2 -3.61 23.77 19.93
N PHE A 3 -3.36 23.83 18.61
CA PHE A 3 -2.56 22.85 17.90
C PHE A 3 -1.07 23.25 17.92
N ASP A 4 -0.22 22.37 18.44
CA ASP A 4 1.24 22.58 18.45
C ASP A 4 1.85 22.23 17.08
N ALA A 5 1.87 23.24 16.20
CA ALA A 5 2.38 23.10 14.83
C ALA A 5 3.87 22.71 14.79
N ASN A 6 4.68 23.23 15.72
CA ASN A 6 6.13 22.98 15.75
C ASN A 6 6.42 21.52 16.12
N ARG A 7 5.71 20.99 17.13
CA ARG A 7 5.83 19.58 17.52
C ARG A 7 5.33 18.64 16.42
N PHE A 8 4.25 19.00 15.73
CA PHE A 8 3.74 18.18 14.63
C PHE A 8 4.72 18.15 13.45
N ALA A 9 5.23 19.30 13.02
CA ALA A 9 6.15 19.40 11.88
C ALA A 9 7.50 18.71 12.12
N SER A 10 7.95 18.63 13.37
CA SER A 10 9.20 17.97 13.75
C SER A 10 9.05 16.47 14.08
N ALA A 11 7.82 15.96 14.14
CA ALA A 11 7.58 14.56 14.44
C ALA A 11 7.94 13.67 13.24
N ALA A 12 8.60 12.54 13.53
CA ALA A 12 8.80 11.49 12.54
C ALA A 12 7.52 10.66 12.46
N PHE A 13 6.92 10.55 11.27
CA PHE A 13 5.75 9.71 11.05
C PHE A 13 6.13 8.44 10.30
N LYS A 14 5.57 7.31 10.72
CA LYS A 14 5.67 6.03 10.03
C LYS A 14 4.28 5.58 9.57
N ARG A 15 4.23 5.03 8.37
CA ARG A 15 3.00 4.44 7.84
C ARG A 15 2.61 3.27 8.72
N ARG A 16 1.31 3.15 8.99
CA ARG A 16 0.77 1.95 9.64
C ARG A 16 0.84 0.79 8.67
N GLU A 17 1.20 -0.37 9.19
CA GLU A 17 1.24 -1.65 8.47
C GLU A 17 0.42 -2.67 9.25
N GLU A 18 -0.29 -3.55 8.55
CA GLU A 18 -1.07 -4.61 9.17
C GLU A 18 -1.02 -5.88 8.33
N ASP A 19 -1.00 -7.03 9.02
CA ASP A 19 -1.08 -8.36 8.42
C ASP A 19 -2.54 -8.77 8.22
N VAL A 20 -2.91 -9.04 6.97
CA VAL A 20 -4.23 -9.54 6.61
C VAL A 20 -4.14 -11.05 6.37
N PRO A 21 -4.85 -11.89 7.15
CA PRO A 21 -4.91 -13.32 6.89
C PRO A 21 -5.55 -13.61 5.52
N VAL A 22 -4.89 -14.42 4.67
CA VAL A 22 -5.35 -14.73 3.31
C VAL A 22 -5.45 -16.24 3.10
N LYS A 23 -6.32 -16.89 3.87
CA LYS A 23 -6.43 -18.36 3.94
C LYS A 23 -6.59 -19.04 2.57
N ASP A 24 -7.34 -18.43 1.66
CA ASP A 24 -7.68 -19.02 0.36
C ASP A 24 -6.55 -18.85 -0.67
N LEU A 25 -5.53 -18.02 -0.36
CA LEU A 25 -4.32 -17.87 -1.17
C LEU A 25 -3.19 -18.84 -0.78
N ARG A 26 -3.42 -19.71 0.21
CA ARG A 26 -2.42 -20.61 0.80
C ARG A 26 -1.54 -21.36 -0.19
N ASP A 27 -2.13 -21.92 -1.24
CA ASP A 27 -1.39 -22.74 -2.20
C ASP A 27 -0.38 -21.93 -3.04
N TRP A 28 -0.50 -20.60 -3.02
CA TRP A 28 0.40 -19.67 -3.71
C TRP A 28 1.54 -19.16 -2.82
N PHE A 29 1.51 -19.44 -1.51
CA PHE A 29 2.59 -19.10 -0.59
C PHE A 29 3.58 -20.27 -0.44
N LYS A 30 4.88 -19.97 -0.61
CA LYS A 30 5.94 -20.95 -0.42
C LYS A 30 6.20 -21.17 1.06
N GLY A 31 6.37 -22.43 1.47
CA GLY A 31 6.83 -22.79 2.81
C GLY A 31 5.76 -22.76 3.91
N THR A 32 4.48 -22.54 3.57
CA THR A 32 3.38 -22.53 4.53
C THR A 32 3.11 -23.94 5.09
N LYS A 33 3.26 -24.11 6.41
CA LYS A 33 2.99 -25.38 7.10
C LYS A 33 1.49 -25.68 7.15
N LYS A 34 1.09 -26.96 7.19
CA LYS A 34 -0.30 -27.44 7.06
C LYS A 34 -1.35 -26.65 7.88
N ASP A 35 -0.98 -26.19 9.08
CA ASP A 35 -1.89 -25.50 10.00
C ASP A 35 -1.64 -23.98 10.11
N GLU A 36 -0.72 -23.44 9.31
CA GLU A 36 -0.37 -22.01 9.32
C GLU A 36 -1.22 -21.24 8.31
N VAL A 37 -1.84 -20.14 8.73
CA VAL A 37 -2.59 -19.24 7.84
C VAL A 37 -1.61 -18.21 7.28
N PRO A 38 -1.43 -18.14 5.94
CA PRO A 38 -0.57 -17.12 5.34
C PRO A 38 -1.15 -15.73 5.59
N VAL A 39 -0.26 -14.74 5.69
CA VAL A 39 -0.63 -13.33 5.85
C VAL A 39 -0.06 -12.50 4.72
N TRP A 40 -0.81 -11.46 4.36
CA TRP A 40 -0.42 -10.44 3.39
C TRP A 40 -0.30 -9.11 4.11
N ARG A 41 0.91 -8.54 4.15
CA ARG A 41 1.16 -7.26 4.81
C ARG A 41 0.86 -6.10 3.87
N VAL A 42 0.02 -5.17 4.34
CA VAL A 42 -0.33 -3.94 3.63
C VAL A 42 -0.08 -2.71 4.50
N ARG A 43 -0.01 -1.53 3.88
CA ARG A 43 0.20 -0.26 4.59
C ARG A 43 -0.83 0.81 4.23
N GLY A 44 -0.89 1.87 5.04
CA GLY A 44 -1.58 3.10 4.67
C GLY A 44 -0.89 3.83 3.50
N LEU A 45 -1.68 4.58 2.72
CA LEU A 45 -1.20 5.47 1.66
C LEU A 45 -0.80 6.84 2.22
N THR A 46 0.14 7.50 1.55
CA THR A 46 0.36 8.96 1.67
C THR A 46 -0.66 9.74 0.85
N GLY A 47 -0.74 11.05 1.08
CA GLY A 47 -1.60 11.93 0.26
C GLY A 47 -1.26 11.89 -1.24
N GLU A 48 0.03 11.85 -1.58
CA GLU A 48 0.48 11.73 -2.98
C GLU A 48 0.05 10.40 -3.59
N GLU A 49 0.22 9.29 -2.87
CA GLU A 49 -0.20 7.97 -3.34
C GLU A 49 -1.72 7.86 -3.47
N LEU A 50 -2.48 8.42 -2.53
CA LEU A 50 -3.93 8.48 -2.62
C LEU A 50 -4.38 9.32 -3.82
N ALA A 51 -3.70 10.42 -4.12
CA ALA A 51 -3.95 11.20 -5.32
C ALA A 51 -3.66 10.38 -6.59
N ARG A 52 -2.53 9.65 -6.67
CA ARG A 52 -2.23 8.74 -7.79
C ARG A 52 -3.29 7.66 -8.00
N VAL A 53 -3.79 7.08 -6.91
CA VAL A 53 -4.88 6.10 -6.90
C VAL A 53 -6.18 6.71 -7.45
N ASN A 54 -6.51 7.95 -7.07
CA ASN A 54 -7.66 8.68 -7.61
C ASN A 54 -7.47 9.09 -9.08
N GLU A 55 -6.26 9.42 -9.50
CA GLU A 55 -5.97 9.69 -10.91
C GLU A 55 -6.06 8.43 -11.76
N ALA A 56 -5.74 7.24 -11.23
CA ALA A 56 -5.94 5.99 -11.97
C ALA A 56 -7.42 5.82 -12.36
N GLN A 57 -8.33 6.20 -11.47
CA GLN A 57 -9.77 6.28 -11.74
C GLN A 57 -10.08 7.27 -12.88
N ALA A 58 -9.53 8.49 -12.83
CA ALA A 58 -9.77 9.51 -13.85
C ALA A 58 -9.16 9.13 -15.22
N ARG A 59 -7.96 8.54 -15.22
CA ARG A 59 -7.30 8.02 -16.41
C ARG A 59 -8.11 6.89 -17.02
N ASN A 60 -8.73 6.03 -16.21
CA ASN A 60 -9.62 4.96 -16.68
C ASN A 60 -10.83 5.51 -17.46
N ARG A 61 -11.46 6.59 -16.97
CA ARG A 61 -12.54 7.30 -17.70
C ARG A 61 -12.08 7.89 -19.03
N ASN A 62 -10.81 8.27 -19.13
CA ASN A 62 -10.23 8.91 -20.31
C ASN A 62 -9.66 7.92 -21.34
N LYS A 63 -9.80 6.60 -21.16
CA LYS A 63 -9.10 5.60 -21.97
C LYS A 63 -9.97 4.90 -23.02
N ASN A 64 -10.02 5.54 -24.19
CA ASN A 64 -9.69 4.89 -25.47
C ASN A 64 -8.16 4.87 -25.73
N ALA A 65 -7.31 5.42 -24.85
CA ALA A 65 -5.91 5.81 -25.17
C ALA A 65 -4.77 5.02 -24.47
N VAL A 66 -5.01 4.12 -23.51
CA VAL A 66 -3.92 3.35 -22.84
C VAL A 66 -3.94 1.85 -23.13
N ILE A 67 -4.94 1.38 -23.86
CA ILE A 67 -4.79 0.09 -24.55
C ILE A 67 -3.56 0.16 -25.49
N ASP A 68 -3.33 1.30 -26.14
CA ASP A 68 -2.20 1.48 -27.06
C ASP A 68 -0.84 1.63 -26.35
N ALA A 69 -0.81 2.26 -25.16
CA ALA A 69 0.41 2.46 -24.39
C ALA A 69 0.90 1.21 -23.63
N LEU A 70 0.01 0.23 -23.39
CA LEU A 70 0.36 -1.09 -22.83
C LEU A 70 0.60 -2.14 -23.91
N SER A 71 0.20 -1.87 -25.17
CA SER A 71 0.41 -2.78 -26.30
C SER A 71 1.83 -2.72 -26.88
N SER A 72 2.68 -1.78 -26.44
CA SER A 72 4.06 -1.64 -26.93
C SER A 72 5.03 -2.65 -26.31
N ASP A 73 4.65 -3.31 -25.20
CA ASP A 73 5.55 -4.18 -24.43
C ASP A 73 4.86 -5.52 -24.07
N LYS A 74 4.95 -6.52 -24.96
CA LYS A 74 4.73 -7.97 -24.72
C LYS A 74 3.58 -8.44 -23.78
N GLN A 75 2.53 -7.64 -23.56
CA GLN A 75 1.45 -7.94 -22.61
C GLN A 75 0.05 -8.01 -23.25
N GLU A 76 -0.01 -8.44 -24.51
CA GLU A 76 -1.26 -8.67 -25.24
C GLU A 76 -2.26 -9.55 -24.46
N LYS A 77 -1.75 -10.59 -23.79
CA LYS A 77 -2.55 -11.50 -22.94
C LYS A 77 -3.10 -10.85 -21.67
N MET A 78 -2.42 -9.84 -21.12
CA MET A 78 -2.88 -9.13 -19.93
C MET A 78 -3.97 -8.12 -20.29
N THR A 79 -3.84 -7.44 -21.43
CA THR A 79 -4.92 -6.61 -21.98
C THR A 79 -6.17 -7.42 -22.28
N ASP A 80 -6.03 -8.65 -22.79
CA ASP A 80 -7.18 -9.52 -23.08
C ASP A 80 -7.83 -10.06 -21.81
N ALA A 81 -7.06 -10.47 -20.79
CA ALA A 81 -7.63 -10.87 -19.49
C ALA A 81 -8.36 -9.71 -18.79
N ILE A 82 -7.81 -8.49 -18.87
CA ILE A 82 -8.46 -7.28 -18.38
C ILE A 82 -9.74 -7.01 -19.19
N ARG A 83 -9.72 -7.13 -20.52
CA ARG A 83 -10.93 -6.98 -21.37
C ARG A 83 -11.98 -8.04 -21.08
N GLU A 84 -11.58 -9.29 -20.84
CA GLU A 84 -12.47 -10.40 -20.53
C GLU A 84 -13.13 -10.23 -19.14
N LEU A 85 -12.38 -9.70 -18.16
CA LEU A 85 -12.90 -9.27 -16.86
C LEU A 85 -13.93 -8.14 -16.94
N ILE A 86 -13.79 -7.24 -17.91
CA ILE A 86 -14.65 -6.06 -18.07
C ILE A 86 -15.98 -6.42 -18.77
N GLY A 87 -16.06 -7.54 -19.49
CA GLY A 87 -17.22 -7.90 -20.31
C GLY A 87 -17.40 -6.98 -21.53
N THR A 88 -18.63 -6.86 -22.05
CA THR A 88 -18.97 -6.05 -23.24
C THR A 88 -18.95 -4.53 -23.01
N GLY A 89 -18.55 -4.07 -21.83
CA GLY A 89 -18.40 -2.65 -21.50
C GLY A 89 -17.07 -2.08 -21.98
N SER A 90 -17.06 -0.81 -22.40
CA SER A 90 -15.89 -0.13 -22.97
C SER A 90 -14.84 0.35 -21.94
N SER A 91 -15.00 0.06 -20.64
CA SER A 91 -14.04 0.49 -19.61
C SER A 91 -14.12 -0.32 -18.31
N VAL A 92 -13.00 -0.42 -17.58
CA VAL A 92 -12.96 -1.00 -16.22
C VAL A 92 -13.87 -0.19 -15.30
N PRO A 93 -14.62 -0.79 -14.37
CA PRO A 93 -15.29 -0.02 -13.33
C PRO A 93 -14.27 0.82 -12.53
N ASP A 94 -14.60 2.09 -12.31
CA ASP A 94 -13.74 3.06 -11.62
C ASP A 94 -13.23 2.56 -10.25
N ASP A 95 -14.09 1.88 -9.49
CA ASP A 95 -13.70 1.32 -8.19
C ASP A 95 -12.65 0.22 -8.33
N LEU A 96 -12.79 -0.64 -9.34
CA LEU A 96 -11.84 -1.72 -9.61
C LEU A 96 -10.49 -1.16 -10.05
N ALA A 97 -10.46 -0.20 -10.98
CA ALA A 97 -9.23 0.45 -11.43
C ALA A 97 -8.48 1.12 -10.27
N ARG A 98 -9.22 1.83 -9.40
CA ARG A 98 -8.68 2.47 -8.20
C ARG A 98 -8.11 1.44 -7.21
N ARG A 99 -8.83 0.34 -6.97
CA ARG A 99 -8.41 -0.71 -6.01
C ARG A 99 -7.19 -1.49 -6.50
N ILE A 100 -7.07 -1.73 -7.81
CA ILE A 100 -5.88 -2.35 -8.40
C ILE A 100 -4.65 -1.48 -8.11
N GLU A 101 -4.73 -0.18 -8.42
CA GLU A 101 -3.62 0.76 -8.16
C GLU A 101 -3.30 0.85 -6.66
N MET A 102 -4.33 0.87 -5.82
CA MET A 102 -4.19 0.90 -4.36
C MET A 102 -3.41 -0.30 -3.84
N LEU A 103 -3.74 -1.51 -4.29
CA LEU A 103 -3.04 -2.71 -3.85
C LEU A 103 -1.59 -2.73 -4.35
N THR A 104 -1.33 -2.37 -5.62
CA THR A 104 0.03 -2.31 -6.17
C THR A 104 0.94 -1.40 -5.33
N ILE A 105 0.45 -0.22 -4.92
CA ILE A 105 1.25 0.76 -4.18
C ILE A 105 1.43 0.36 -2.69
N ALA A 106 0.37 -0.14 -2.06
CA ALA A 106 0.33 -0.36 -0.61
C ALA A 106 0.63 -1.79 -0.17
N SER A 107 0.90 -2.70 -1.09
CA SER A 107 1.41 -4.03 -0.75
C SER A 107 2.83 -3.93 -0.21
N VAL A 108 3.07 -4.52 0.96
CA VAL A 108 4.41 -4.56 1.60
C VAL A 108 5.04 -5.93 1.44
N ALA A 109 4.31 -6.99 1.77
CA ALA A 109 4.80 -8.36 1.65
C ALA A 109 3.64 -9.34 1.42
N PRO A 110 3.58 -10.03 0.27
CA PRO A 110 4.49 -9.87 -0.88
C PRO A 110 4.36 -8.48 -1.53
N GLU A 111 5.36 -8.08 -2.33
CA GLU A 111 5.15 -6.97 -3.27
C GLU A 111 4.12 -7.38 -4.32
N CYS A 112 3.26 -6.44 -4.75
CA CYS A 112 2.17 -6.73 -5.66
C CYS A 112 2.34 -5.95 -6.97
N SER A 113 2.40 -6.65 -8.09
CA SER A 113 2.34 -6.03 -9.41
C SER A 113 0.89 -5.86 -9.87
N HIS A 114 0.64 -4.98 -10.85
CA HIS A 114 -0.69 -4.85 -11.46
C HIS A 114 -1.22 -6.18 -12.00
N GLN A 115 -0.36 -7.03 -12.55
CA GLN A 115 -0.77 -8.35 -13.05
C GLN A 115 -1.30 -9.24 -11.93
N VAL A 116 -0.64 -9.25 -10.77
CA VAL A 116 -1.08 -10.02 -9.61
C VAL A 116 -2.37 -9.44 -9.04
N ALA A 117 -2.47 -8.10 -8.92
CA ALA A 117 -3.66 -7.44 -8.42
C ALA A 117 -4.90 -7.69 -9.31
N VAL A 118 -4.74 -7.66 -10.64
CA VAL A 118 -5.79 -8.03 -11.59
C VAL A 118 -6.19 -9.50 -11.40
N LYS A 119 -5.21 -10.40 -11.27
CA LYS A 119 -5.53 -11.83 -11.08
C LYS A 119 -6.21 -12.13 -9.76
N LEU A 120 -5.86 -11.40 -8.70
CA LEU A 120 -6.56 -11.45 -7.42
C LEU A 120 -8.01 -10.96 -7.57
N ALA A 121 -8.23 -9.83 -8.24
CA ALA A 121 -9.59 -9.33 -8.47
C ALA A 121 -10.47 -10.31 -9.26
N GLU A 122 -9.87 -11.09 -10.17
CA GLU A 122 -10.54 -12.11 -10.97
C GLU A 122 -10.83 -13.40 -10.20
N ALA A 123 -9.81 -13.98 -9.57
CA ALA A 123 -9.85 -15.33 -9.03
C ALA A 123 -10.14 -15.38 -7.51
N PHE A 124 -9.79 -14.32 -6.79
CA PHE A 124 -9.91 -14.20 -5.33
C PHE A 124 -10.49 -12.82 -4.95
N PRO A 125 -11.69 -12.47 -5.45
CA PRO A 125 -12.25 -11.13 -5.30
C PRO A 125 -12.47 -10.77 -3.82
N VAL A 126 -12.85 -11.73 -2.96
CA VAL A 126 -13.08 -11.45 -1.54
C VAL A 126 -11.78 -10.97 -0.87
N GLU A 127 -10.68 -11.70 -1.08
CA GLU A 127 -9.35 -11.36 -0.56
C GLU A 127 -8.86 -10.02 -1.13
N PHE A 128 -9.07 -9.79 -2.43
CA PHE A 128 -8.73 -8.52 -3.07
C PHE A 128 -9.45 -7.33 -2.41
N TYR A 129 -10.74 -7.47 -2.12
CA TYR A 129 -11.51 -6.42 -1.44
C TYR A 129 -11.12 -6.29 0.03
N GLU A 130 -10.83 -7.39 0.74
CA GLU A 130 -10.34 -7.34 2.13
C GLU A 130 -9.02 -6.58 2.25
N LEU A 131 -8.05 -6.87 1.38
CA LEU A 131 -6.75 -6.19 1.34
C LEU A 131 -6.92 -4.69 1.07
N THR A 132 -7.72 -4.33 0.06
CA THR A 132 -7.91 -2.92 -0.33
C THR A 132 -8.78 -2.14 0.67
N ASN A 133 -9.72 -2.80 1.35
CA ASN A 133 -10.46 -2.21 2.48
C ASN A 133 -9.56 -1.97 3.68
N LYS A 134 -8.63 -2.90 3.96
CA LYS A 134 -7.63 -2.71 5.01
C LYS A 134 -6.72 -1.51 4.69
N ILE A 135 -6.23 -1.39 3.46
CA ILE A 135 -5.44 -0.23 3.02
C ILE A 135 -6.22 1.08 3.22
N THR A 136 -7.51 1.10 2.85
CA THR A 136 -8.40 2.26 3.06
C THR A 136 -8.50 2.62 4.54
N THR A 137 -8.65 1.61 5.40
CA THR A 137 -8.74 1.79 6.86
C THR A 137 -7.45 2.38 7.43
N LEU A 138 -6.29 1.79 7.10
CA LEU A 138 -4.98 2.28 7.53
C LEU A 138 -4.69 3.69 7.03
N THR A 139 -5.12 4.02 5.81
CA THR A 139 -5.00 5.37 5.24
C THR A 139 -5.85 6.37 6.03
N GLY A 140 -7.07 6.01 6.41
CA GLY A 140 -7.95 6.85 7.23
C GLY A 140 -7.45 7.09 8.65
N LEU A 141 -6.70 6.14 9.22
CA LEU A 141 -6.06 6.27 10.53
C LEU A 141 -4.81 7.19 10.53
N GLY A 142 -4.33 7.57 9.35
CA GLY A 142 -3.10 8.33 9.18
C GLY A 142 -1.86 7.58 9.66
N SER A 143 -0.71 8.24 9.56
CA SER A 143 0.56 7.70 10.04
C SER A 143 0.70 7.81 11.56
N GLU A 144 1.48 6.93 12.15
CA GLU A 144 1.80 6.95 13.58
C GLU A 144 3.06 7.77 13.82
N ALA A 145 3.05 8.63 14.85
CA ALA A 145 4.25 9.30 15.29
C ALA A 145 5.23 8.24 15.85
N GLY A 146 6.37 8.08 15.20
CA GLY A 146 7.48 7.29 15.72
C GLY A 146 7.98 7.86 17.04
N LYS A 147 8.60 7.02 17.87
CA LYS A 147 9.30 7.49 19.07
C LYS A 147 10.31 8.56 18.64
N PRO A 148 10.32 9.76 19.26
CA PRO A 148 11.27 10.79 18.92
C PRO A 148 12.69 10.22 19.06
N LYS A 149 13.51 10.44 18.03
CA LYS A 149 14.92 10.05 18.06
C LYS A 149 15.56 10.83 19.22
N ARG A 150 15.96 10.12 20.29
CA ARG A 150 16.72 10.72 21.39
C ARG A 150 17.94 11.41 20.78
N SER A 151 18.06 12.73 20.97
CA SER A 151 19.28 13.44 20.60
C SER A 151 20.43 12.82 21.40
N SER A 152 21.26 12.02 20.73
CA SER A 152 22.51 11.53 21.29
C SER A 152 23.49 12.70 21.31
N GLY A 153 23.55 13.42 22.42
CA GLY A 153 24.44 14.56 22.56
C GLY A 153 24.19 15.42 23.79
N SER A 154 24.05 14.81 24.97
CA SER A 154 24.48 15.51 26.18
C SER A 154 25.93 15.08 26.42
N LEU A 155 26.87 15.96 26.11
CA LEU A 155 28.22 15.85 26.66
C LEU A 155 28.04 15.77 28.17
N ALA A 156 28.49 14.66 28.77
CA ALA A 156 28.59 14.58 30.21
C ALA A 156 29.42 15.78 30.66
N SER A 157 28.80 16.71 31.38
CA SER A 157 29.50 17.80 32.04
C SER A 157 30.48 17.14 33.01
N SER A 158 31.77 17.19 32.66
CA SER A 158 32.85 16.83 33.55
C SER A 158 32.70 17.66 34.82
N SER A 159 32.45 16.98 35.94
CA SER A 159 32.44 17.61 37.26
C SER A 159 33.83 18.21 37.53
N PRO A 160 33.94 19.40 38.13
CA PRO A 160 35.24 19.98 38.44
C PRO A 160 35.95 19.08 39.45
N SER A 161 37.14 18.59 39.05
CA SER A 161 38.02 17.81 39.91
C SER A 161 38.34 18.60 41.17
N SER A 162 37.93 18.06 42.32
CA SER A 162 38.27 18.59 43.64
C SER A 162 39.56 17.93 44.11
N SER A 163 40.68 18.64 44.09
CA SER A 163 41.92 18.32 44.81
C SER A 163 42.63 19.67 45.01
N ALA A 164 42.63 20.31 46.19
CA ALA A 164 43.44 19.98 47.37
C ALA A 164 44.88 19.66 46.95
N THR A 165 45.92 20.45 47.21
CA THR A 165 46.28 21.24 48.41
C THR A 165 47.33 22.27 48.00
#